data_AF-A0AAD8DHW6-F1
#
_entry.id   AF-A0AAD8DHW6-F1
#
_cell.length_a   1.000
_cell.length_b   1.000
_cell.length_c   1.000
_cell.angle_alpha   90.00
_cell.angle_beta   90.00
_cell.angle_gamma   90.00
#
_symmetry.space_group_name_H-M   'P 1'
#
loop_
_entity.id
_entity.type
_entity.pdbx_description
1 polymer ?
#
loop_
_entity_poly.entity_id
_entity_poly.type
_entity_poly.pdbx_seq_one_letter_code
_entity_poly.pdbx_strand_id
1 'polypeptide(L)'
;MGGASHLTCRVALLLCLSITASNQLSVSSGTDCTRIKALNPRAVSGVYLIQPAGASLPFQVFCDMAAEGGWTVLQRRSGTENISFRRGWAQYRNGFGKLHGDHWLGLEKMWSLTGSRGGRFRLRVELQDFKGGSAFADYSTFRLGSERESYRLHVGAYSGTAGDAFQGTYPGIDQNGSAFSTRDRDNDGCSPCVFGDIAMMSCSELQGGSGWWFSSCGSANLNGDWHPRGDNIGWSSGVYWKSWKGPAPYSLRASVMKVKRCDSSSAPDQPAPSELRRFSGIRLSQGRSHESLKLIRFQK
;
A
#
# COMPACT_ATOMS: atom_id res chain seq x y z
N MET A 1 26.81 55.97 71.38
CA MET A 1 26.15 55.76 70.07
C MET A 1 27.20 55.08 69.18
N GLY A 2 27.42 53.77 69.25
CA GLY A 2 26.52 52.67 68.86
C GLY A 2 26.52 52.56 67.33
N GLY A 3 27.07 51.55 66.65
CA GLY A 3 27.76 50.33 67.05
C GLY A 3 28.52 49.74 65.84
N ALA A 4 29.42 48.80 66.10
CA ALA A 4 30.12 48.02 65.08
C ALA A 4 29.26 46.85 64.60
N SER A 5 29.47 46.38 63.36
CA SER A 5 29.34 44.97 62.96
C SER A 5 29.93 44.73 61.57
N HIS A 6 31.04 44.00 61.54
CA HIS A 6 31.52 43.27 60.36
C HIS A 6 30.50 42.19 60.00
N LEU A 7 30.23 41.98 58.71
CA LEU A 7 29.94 40.65 58.17
C LEU A 7 30.20 40.60 56.65
N THR A 8 31.29 39.93 56.28
CA THR A 8 31.58 39.41 54.94
C THR A 8 30.53 38.36 54.56
N CYS A 9 29.93 38.42 53.36
CA CYS A 9 29.30 37.23 52.77
C CYS A 9 29.14 37.31 51.25
N ARG A 10 30.04 36.59 50.57
CA ARG A 10 29.84 35.75 49.37
C ARG A 10 29.24 36.35 48.10
N VAL A 11 30.14 36.47 47.13
CA VAL A 11 29.99 36.15 45.69
C VAL A 11 28.72 35.36 45.36
N ALA A 12 27.87 35.93 44.53
CA ALA A 12 26.94 35.19 43.70
C ALA A 12 27.13 35.65 42.25
N LEU A 13 28.16 35.09 41.60
CA LEU A 13 28.29 35.13 40.16
C LEU A 13 27.09 34.34 39.60
N LEU A 14 26.04 35.04 39.18
CA LEU A 14 24.92 34.45 38.45
C LEU A 14 25.45 33.98 37.10
N LEU A 15 26.01 32.76 37.09
CA LEU A 15 26.18 31.96 35.89
C LEU A 15 24.77 31.72 35.35
N CYS A 16 24.39 32.55 34.38
CA CYS A 16 23.26 32.27 33.51
C CYS A 16 23.66 31.03 32.70
N LEU A 17 23.44 29.84 33.28
CA LEU A 17 23.42 28.59 32.54
C LEU A 17 22.22 28.70 31.62
N SER A 18 22.45 29.25 30.43
CA SER A 18 21.58 29.04 29.28
C SER A 18 21.50 27.53 29.11
N ILE A 19 20.44 26.93 29.64
CA ILE A 19 20.04 25.59 29.26
C ILE A 19 19.65 25.74 27.79
N THR A 20 20.60 25.51 26.90
CA THR A 20 20.27 25.13 25.54
C THR A 20 19.48 23.85 25.72
N ALA A 21 18.16 23.95 25.66
CA ALA A 21 17.32 22.81 25.34
C ALA A 21 17.78 22.40 23.94
N SER A 22 18.80 21.54 23.89
CA SER A 22 19.09 20.75 22.73
C SER A 22 17.79 20.07 22.42
N ASN A 23 17.09 20.55 21.38
CA ASN A 23 15.96 19.88 20.80
C ASN A 23 16.54 18.61 20.16
N GLN A 24 16.88 17.65 21.01
CA GLN A 24 17.22 16.31 20.63
C GLN A 24 15.92 15.80 20.01
N LEU A 25 15.84 15.88 18.68
CA LEU A 25 14.93 15.07 17.89
C LEU A 25 15.15 13.65 18.38
N SER A 26 14.30 13.21 19.30
CA SER A 26 14.36 11.88 19.86
C SER A 26 14.06 10.94 18.70
N VAL A 27 15.13 10.33 18.20
CA VAL A 27 15.12 9.30 17.17
C VAL A 27 14.41 8.08 17.76
N SER A 28 13.09 8.14 17.79
CA SER A 28 12.24 6.97 17.84
C SER A 28 11.85 6.62 16.41
N SER A 29 12.84 6.27 15.60
CA SER A 29 12.62 5.88 14.19
C SER A 29 12.26 4.40 14.14
N GLY A 30 10.99 4.08 14.38
CA GLY A 30 10.49 2.73 14.14
C GLY A 30 10.76 2.28 12.69
N THR A 31 10.72 0.97 12.44
CA THR A 31 10.93 0.42 11.09
C THR A 31 9.82 0.82 10.11
N ASP A 32 8.65 1.17 10.64
CA ASP A 32 7.42 1.50 9.93
C ASP A 32 6.43 2.16 10.90
N CYS A 33 5.32 2.70 10.37
CA CYS A 33 4.30 3.35 11.19
C CYS A 33 3.60 2.39 12.16
N THR A 34 3.51 1.08 11.86
CA THR A 34 2.94 0.09 12.78
C THR A 34 3.80 0.03 14.04
N ARG A 35 5.12 -0.08 13.88
CA ARG A 35 6.06 -0.11 15.00
C ARG A 35 6.01 1.17 15.83
N ILE A 36 5.93 2.34 15.18
CA ILE A 36 5.80 3.62 15.89
C ILE A 36 4.52 3.65 16.73
N LYS A 37 3.37 3.24 16.17
CA LYS A 37 2.09 3.20 16.91
C LYS A 37 2.12 2.21 18.07
N ALA A 38 2.80 1.07 17.91
CA ALA A 38 2.97 0.09 18.98
C ALA A 38 3.84 0.61 20.13
N LEU A 39 4.91 1.35 19.81
CA LEU A 39 5.80 1.97 20.80
C LEU A 39 5.16 3.18 21.49
N ASN A 40 4.33 3.93 20.77
CA ASN A 40 3.61 5.09 21.28
C ASN A 40 2.13 5.01 20.86
N PRO A 41 1.25 4.38 21.66
CA PRO A 41 -0.17 4.30 21.37
C PRO A 41 -0.87 5.67 21.24
N ARG A 42 -0.29 6.72 21.85
CA ARG A 42 -0.78 8.11 21.76
C ARG A 42 -0.20 8.89 20.57
N ALA A 43 0.59 8.26 19.70
CA ALA A 43 1.08 8.89 18.48
C ALA A 43 -0.10 9.39 17.64
N VAL A 44 0.05 10.59 17.08
CA VAL A 44 -0.93 11.28 16.24
C VAL A 44 -0.53 11.19 14.78
N SER A 45 -1.47 11.36 13.85
CA SER A 45 -1.16 11.31 12.42
C SER A 45 -0.19 12.43 12.05
N GLY A 46 0.82 12.13 11.23
CA GLY A 46 1.86 13.10 10.90
C GLY A 46 3.01 12.50 10.10
N VAL A 47 4.02 13.31 9.83
CA VAL A 47 5.23 12.87 9.15
C VAL A 47 6.23 12.32 10.18
N TYR A 48 6.70 11.10 9.93
CA TYR A 48 7.67 10.41 10.78
C TYR A 48 8.87 10.00 9.94
N LEU A 49 10.05 9.94 10.57
CA LEU A 49 11.24 9.33 10.00
C LEU A 49 11.26 7.84 10.37
N ILE A 50 11.34 6.97 9.37
CA ILE A 50 11.42 5.51 9.54
C ILE A 50 12.67 4.94 8.89
N GLN A 51 13.10 3.77 9.35
CA GLN A 51 14.17 3.01 8.70
C GLN A 51 13.78 1.53 8.58
N PRO A 52 13.15 1.12 7.47
CA PRO A 52 12.86 -0.28 7.19
C PRO A 52 14.13 -1.10 7.07
N ALA A 53 14.06 -2.40 7.36
CA ALA A 53 15.22 -3.30 7.22
C ALA A 53 15.75 -3.42 5.78
N GLY A 54 14.89 -3.21 4.78
CA GLY A 54 15.28 -3.16 3.38
C GLY A 54 15.91 -1.83 2.93
N ALA A 55 15.99 -0.82 3.80
CA ALA A 55 16.50 0.51 3.48
C ALA A 55 17.89 0.73 4.10
N SER A 56 18.83 1.25 3.31
CA SER A 56 20.17 1.63 3.80
C SER A 56 20.17 2.93 4.59
N LEU A 57 19.24 3.85 4.28
CA LEU A 57 19.09 5.15 4.93
C LEU A 57 17.65 5.37 5.38
N PRO A 58 17.43 6.08 6.50
CA PRO A 58 16.09 6.44 6.93
C PRO A 58 15.42 7.41 5.94
N PHE A 59 14.09 7.38 5.89
CA PHE A 59 13.30 8.30 5.07
C PHE A 59 11.98 8.67 5.73
N GLN A 60 11.40 9.79 5.29
CA GLN A 60 10.15 10.30 5.83
C GLN A 60 8.94 9.63 5.18
N VAL A 61 7.91 9.39 5.99
CA VAL A 61 6.59 8.88 5.57
C VAL A 61 5.48 9.62 6.31
N PHE A 62 4.28 9.67 5.73
CA PHE A 62 3.10 10.04 6.49
C PHE A 62 2.54 8.79 7.19
N CYS A 63 2.45 8.85 8.52
CA CYS A 63 1.77 7.85 9.32
C CYS A 63 0.36 8.29 9.65
N ASP A 64 -0.62 7.47 9.26
CA ASP A 64 -1.99 7.61 9.74
C ASP A 64 -2.14 6.81 11.06
N MET A 65 -2.23 7.56 12.16
CA MET A 65 -2.25 7.07 13.54
C MET A 65 -3.63 7.21 14.21
N ALA A 66 -4.70 7.40 13.43
CA ALA A 66 -6.08 7.43 13.93
C ALA A 66 -6.47 6.11 14.64
N ALA A 67 -7.75 5.93 15.00
CA ALA A 67 -8.21 4.67 15.58
C ALA A 67 -7.87 3.47 14.67
N GLU A 68 -7.33 2.38 15.23
CA GLU A 68 -6.71 1.26 14.50
C GLU A 68 -5.54 1.64 13.56
N GLY A 69 -4.91 2.80 13.80
CA GLY A 69 -3.84 3.40 12.99
C GLY A 69 -2.51 2.63 12.97
N GLY A 70 -1.43 3.33 12.67
CA GLY A 70 -0.13 2.73 12.35
C GLY A 70 0.02 2.40 10.86
N TRP A 71 -0.75 3.07 10.00
CA TRP A 71 -0.66 2.90 8.57
C TRP A 71 0.41 3.81 7.98
N THR A 72 1.25 3.26 7.10
CA THR A 72 2.19 4.02 6.27
C THR A 72 1.49 4.38 4.96
N VAL A 73 1.28 5.67 4.69
CA VAL A 73 0.64 6.12 3.45
C VAL A 73 1.65 6.06 2.30
N LEU A 74 1.28 5.35 1.24
CA LEU A 74 2.09 5.15 0.04
C LEU A 74 1.74 6.16 -1.06
N GLN A 75 0.44 6.45 -1.18
CA GLN A 75 -0.10 7.34 -2.19
C GLN A 75 -1.31 8.08 -1.59
N ARG A 76 -1.46 9.34 -1.96
CA ARG A 76 -2.67 10.13 -1.69
C ARG A 76 -3.03 10.95 -2.93
N ARG A 77 -4.32 10.95 -3.29
CA ARG A 77 -4.94 11.87 -4.25
C ARG A 77 -6.16 12.51 -3.62
N SER A 78 -6.28 13.82 -3.79
CA SER A 78 -7.44 14.61 -3.38
C SER A 78 -7.76 15.73 -4.37
N GLY A 79 -6.83 16.03 -5.29
CA GLY A 79 -6.94 17.14 -6.23
C GLY A 79 -6.80 18.53 -5.60
N THR A 80 -6.56 18.58 -4.29
CA THR A 80 -6.41 19.84 -3.56
C THR A 80 -5.04 20.48 -3.80
N GLU A 81 -4.03 19.68 -4.12
CA GLU A 81 -2.73 20.17 -4.56
C GLU A 81 -2.60 20.04 -6.08
N ASN A 82 -2.12 21.09 -6.74
CA ASN A 82 -1.83 21.07 -8.17
C ASN A 82 -0.50 20.33 -8.45
N ILE A 83 -0.47 19.02 -8.17
CA ILE A 83 0.67 18.17 -8.50
C ILE A 83 0.33 17.23 -9.65
N SER A 84 1.19 17.22 -10.67
CA SER A 84 1.05 16.29 -11.78
C SER A 84 1.60 14.91 -11.42
N PHE A 85 0.82 13.87 -11.73
CA PHE A 85 1.24 12.47 -11.72
C PHE A 85 1.70 11.98 -13.10
N ARG A 86 1.72 12.87 -14.12
CA ARG A 86 2.35 12.59 -15.41
C ARG A 86 3.88 12.66 -15.29
N ARG A 87 4.47 11.58 -14.78
CA ARG A 87 5.88 11.52 -14.36
C ARG A 87 6.61 10.35 -15.01
N GLY A 88 7.92 10.50 -15.18
CA GLY A 88 8.79 9.45 -15.71
C GLY A 88 9.25 8.45 -14.64
N TRP A 89 9.97 7.40 -15.06
CA TRP A 89 10.43 6.30 -14.22
C TRP A 89 11.20 6.78 -13.00
N ALA A 90 12.21 7.65 -13.21
CA ALA A 90 13.06 8.14 -12.12
C ALA A 90 12.27 8.87 -11.02
N GLN A 91 11.21 9.58 -11.40
CA GLN A 91 10.36 10.29 -10.46
C GLN A 91 9.44 9.33 -9.68
N TYR A 92 8.84 8.35 -10.36
CA TYR A 92 8.07 7.29 -9.69
C TYR A 92 8.92 6.40 -8.77
N ARG A 93 10.16 6.16 -9.16
CA ARG A 93 11.16 5.44 -8.36
C ARG A 93 11.47 6.17 -7.05
N ASN A 94 11.76 7.47 -7.14
CA ASN A 94 12.23 8.26 -6.00
C ASN A 94 11.08 8.83 -5.12
N GLY A 95 9.91 9.03 -5.71
CA GLY A 95 8.76 9.69 -5.08
C GLY A 95 8.65 11.18 -5.42
N PHE A 96 7.45 11.72 -5.23
CA PHE A 96 7.13 13.12 -5.50
C PHE A 96 5.88 13.57 -4.72
N GLY A 97 5.63 14.89 -4.69
CA GLY A 97 4.53 15.49 -3.94
C GLY A 97 4.89 15.79 -2.49
N LYS A 98 3.88 16.05 -1.65
CA LYS A 98 4.06 16.43 -0.24
C LYS A 98 3.41 15.39 0.66
N LEU A 99 4.13 14.87 1.65
CA LEU A 99 3.62 13.82 2.54
C LEU A 99 2.34 14.23 3.31
N HIS A 100 2.12 15.52 3.55
CA HIS A 100 0.88 16.02 4.15
C HIS A 100 -0.30 16.09 3.17
N GLY A 101 -0.05 16.13 1.86
CA GLY A 101 -1.04 16.26 0.81
C GLY A 101 -0.94 15.14 -0.22
N ASP A 102 -1.20 15.49 -1.48
CA ASP A 102 -1.09 14.54 -2.59
C ASP A 102 0.38 14.16 -2.80
N HIS A 103 0.65 12.87 -2.88
CA HIS A 103 2.01 12.37 -3.06
C HIS A 103 2.05 10.92 -3.56
N TRP A 104 3.24 10.56 -4.04
CA TRP A 104 3.68 9.20 -4.29
C TRP A 104 4.97 8.97 -3.51
N LEU A 105 4.99 8.00 -2.60
CA LEU A 105 6.12 7.79 -1.68
C LEU A 105 7.44 7.49 -2.43
N GLY A 106 7.34 6.78 -3.56
CA GLY A 106 8.47 6.29 -4.34
C GLY A 106 8.59 4.77 -4.30
N LEU A 107 8.71 4.14 -5.47
CA LEU A 107 8.76 2.67 -5.60
C LEU A 107 9.92 2.05 -4.83
N GLU A 108 11.08 2.71 -4.79
CA GLU A 108 12.24 2.20 -4.05
C GLU A 108 11.97 2.14 -2.54
N LYS A 109 11.32 3.19 -2.00
CA LYS A 109 10.92 3.22 -0.59
C LYS A 109 9.83 2.18 -0.30
N MET A 110 8.84 2.04 -1.18
CA MET A 110 7.79 1.01 -1.05
C MET A 110 8.36 -0.41 -1.11
N TRP A 111 9.33 -0.67 -1.98
CA TRP A 111 10.03 -1.94 -2.05
C TRP A 111 10.89 -2.20 -0.81
N SER A 112 11.59 -1.18 -0.29
CA SER A 112 12.37 -1.33 0.96
C SER A 112 11.51 -1.71 2.18
N LEU A 113 10.23 -1.31 2.18
CA LEU A 113 9.24 -1.67 3.19
C LEU A 113 8.73 -3.11 3.00
N THR A 114 8.35 -3.45 1.77
CA THR A 114 7.46 -4.59 1.46
C THR A 114 8.13 -5.75 0.72
N GLY A 115 9.35 -5.54 0.22
CA GLY A 115 10.14 -6.51 -0.53
C GLY A 115 10.65 -7.69 0.32
N SER A 116 11.56 -8.49 -0.24
CA SER A 116 12.04 -9.73 0.40
C SER A 116 12.72 -9.53 1.76
N ARG A 117 13.41 -8.40 1.95
CA ARG A 117 14.01 -7.98 3.22
C ARG A 117 13.07 -7.16 4.10
N GLY A 118 11.85 -6.91 3.62
CA GLY A 118 10.80 -6.17 4.30
C GLY A 118 10.00 -7.05 5.27
N GLY A 119 8.97 -6.44 5.86
CA GLY A 119 7.95 -7.18 6.61
C GLY A 119 6.85 -7.72 5.70
N ARG A 120 5.96 -8.55 6.25
CA ARG A 120 4.67 -8.82 5.60
C ARG A 120 3.74 -7.64 5.86
N PHE A 121 3.23 -7.02 4.80
CA PHE A 121 2.31 -5.90 4.89
C PHE A 121 0.98 -6.26 4.25
N ARG A 122 -0.12 -5.75 4.81
CA ARG A 122 -1.40 -5.66 4.11
C ARG A 122 -1.55 -4.29 3.47
N LEU A 123 -2.27 -4.23 2.35
CA LEU A 123 -2.64 -2.99 1.69
C LEU A 123 -4.10 -2.66 1.98
N ARG A 124 -4.38 -1.38 2.21
CA ARG A 124 -5.71 -0.81 2.15
C ARG A 124 -5.72 0.32 1.11
N VAL A 125 -6.73 0.29 0.27
CA VAL A 125 -7.09 1.36 -0.68
C VAL A 125 -8.40 1.97 -0.22
N GLU A 126 -8.41 3.26 0.08
CA GLU A 126 -9.61 4.02 0.46
C GLU A 126 -10.00 4.95 -0.69
N LEU A 127 -11.28 4.96 -1.06
CA LEU A 127 -11.80 5.65 -2.23
C LEU A 127 -12.99 6.54 -1.84
N GLN A 128 -13.08 7.73 -2.43
CA GLN A 128 -14.22 8.63 -2.26
C GLN A 128 -14.69 9.19 -3.61
N ASP A 129 -16.01 9.34 -3.76
CA ASP A 129 -16.63 9.95 -4.93
C ASP A 129 -17.10 11.39 -4.64
N PHE A 130 -17.57 12.07 -5.68
CA PHE A 130 -18.09 13.43 -5.55
C PHE A 130 -19.50 13.50 -4.96
N LYS A 131 -20.21 12.38 -4.79
CA LYS A 131 -21.54 12.29 -4.19
C LYS A 131 -21.50 11.97 -2.68
N GLY A 132 -20.31 11.85 -2.10
CA GLY A 132 -20.12 11.52 -0.68
C GLY A 132 -20.04 10.01 -0.41
N GLY A 133 -20.11 9.18 -1.44
CA GLY A 133 -19.90 7.75 -1.33
C GLY A 133 -18.44 7.43 -1.04
N SER A 134 -18.22 6.39 -0.24
CA SER A 134 -16.88 5.87 0.10
C SER A 134 -16.86 4.36 -0.06
N ALA A 135 -15.70 3.82 -0.44
CA ALA A 135 -15.46 2.38 -0.49
C ALA A 135 -14.00 2.07 -0.15
N PHE A 136 -13.71 0.82 0.16
CA PHE A 136 -12.34 0.37 0.39
C PHE A 136 -12.08 -1.00 -0.25
N ALA A 137 -10.81 -1.23 -0.57
CA ALA A 137 -10.28 -2.54 -0.97
C ALA A 137 -9.10 -2.88 -0.06
N ASP A 138 -9.17 -4.03 0.60
CA ASP A 138 -8.13 -4.60 1.42
C ASP A 138 -7.49 -5.80 0.71
N TYR A 139 -6.17 -5.89 0.81
CA TYR A 139 -5.41 -7.05 0.33
C TYR A 139 -4.56 -7.58 1.48
N SER A 140 -4.73 -8.88 1.78
CA SER A 140 -4.09 -9.54 2.94
C SER A 140 -2.56 -9.57 2.90
N THR A 141 -1.99 -9.37 1.71
CA THR A 141 -0.55 -9.17 1.48
C THR A 141 -0.37 -8.12 0.40
N PHE A 142 0.68 -7.31 0.50
CA PHE A 142 1.16 -6.38 -0.52
C PHE A 142 2.69 -6.37 -0.51
N ARG A 143 3.28 -6.64 -1.68
CA ARG A 143 4.72 -6.65 -1.91
C ARG A 143 5.03 -6.11 -3.29
N LEU A 144 6.11 -5.35 -3.38
CA LEU A 144 6.74 -5.03 -4.67
C LEU A 144 7.94 -5.94 -4.94
N GLY A 145 8.16 -6.24 -6.23
CA GLY A 145 9.42 -6.74 -6.74
C GLY A 145 10.52 -5.69 -6.67
N SER A 146 11.76 -6.11 -6.89
CA SER A 146 12.90 -5.18 -7.02
C SER A 146 12.82 -4.34 -8.29
N GLU A 147 13.70 -3.33 -8.43
CA GLU A 147 13.81 -2.57 -9.67
C GLU A 147 14.13 -3.44 -10.91
N ARG A 148 14.87 -4.55 -10.70
CA ARG A 148 15.16 -5.55 -11.75
C ARG A 148 13.90 -6.28 -12.22
N GLU A 149 12.91 -6.42 -11.35
CA GLU A 149 11.59 -6.97 -11.66
C GLU A 149 10.60 -5.85 -12.05
N SER A 150 11.09 -4.65 -12.36
CA SER A 150 10.28 -3.46 -12.66
C SER A 150 9.21 -3.18 -11.58
N TYR A 151 9.56 -3.37 -10.30
CA TYR A 151 8.68 -3.16 -9.16
C TYR A 151 7.32 -3.90 -9.27
N ARG A 152 7.36 -5.14 -9.77
CA ARG A 152 6.18 -6.00 -9.96
C ARG A 152 5.24 -6.02 -8.76
N LEU A 153 3.94 -5.83 -9.01
CA LEU A 153 2.91 -5.87 -7.98
C LEU A 153 2.64 -7.31 -7.53
N HIS A 154 2.55 -7.52 -6.23
CA HIS A 154 2.00 -8.74 -5.65
C HIS A 154 0.98 -8.39 -4.58
N VAL A 155 -0.27 -8.80 -4.78
CA VAL A 155 -1.35 -8.66 -3.79
C VAL A 155 -1.91 -10.03 -3.39
N GLY A 156 -2.31 -10.14 -2.12
CA GLY A 156 -2.94 -11.33 -1.55
C GLY A 156 -4.46 -11.36 -1.74
N ALA A 157 -5.14 -12.21 -0.95
CA ALA A 157 -6.60 -12.29 -0.97
C ALA A 157 -7.26 -10.92 -0.71
N TYR A 158 -8.26 -10.60 -1.54
CA TYR A 158 -9.06 -9.38 -1.48
C TYR A 158 -10.20 -9.47 -0.45
N SER A 159 -10.52 -8.35 0.16
CA SER A 159 -11.81 -8.10 0.83
C SER A 159 -12.18 -6.61 0.74
N GLY A 160 -13.43 -6.26 0.99
CA GLY A 160 -13.88 -4.86 1.03
C GLY A 160 -15.09 -4.58 0.15
N THR A 161 -15.43 -3.30 0.02
CA THR A 161 -16.67 -2.82 -0.61
C THR A 161 -16.47 -2.20 -1.99
N ALA A 162 -15.21 -2.01 -2.43
CA ALA A 162 -14.90 -1.41 -3.72
C ALA A 162 -14.90 -2.40 -4.91
N GLY A 163 -15.02 -3.70 -4.63
CA GLY A 163 -14.71 -4.76 -5.59
C GLY A 163 -13.20 -4.87 -5.87
N ASP A 164 -12.78 -6.02 -6.41
CA ASP A 164 -11.36 -6.27 -6.72
C ASP A 164 -10.99 -5.76 -8.12
N ALA A 165 -10.56 -4.50 -8.21
CA ALA A 165 -10.14 -3.94 -9.50
C ALA A 165 -8.76 -4.42 -9.94
N PHE A 166 -7.91 -4.95 -9.03
CA PHE A 166 -6.64 -5.54 -9.45
C PHE A 166 -6.85 -6.86 -10.16
N GLN A 167 -7.77 -7.71 -9.70
CA GLN A 167 -8.15 -8.93 -10.43
C GLN A 167 -8.70 -8.62 -11.83
N GLY A 168 -9.32 -7.45 -12.00
CA GLY A 168 -9.90 -7.01 -13.26
C GLY A 168 -11.41 -7.24 -13.34
N THR A 169 -12.09 -6.41 -14.14
CA THR A 169 -13.55 -6.51 -14.35
C THR A 169 -13.94 -7.52 -15.44
N TYR A 170 -12.96 -8.07 -16.16
CA TYR A 170 -13.11 -9.12 -17.16
C TYR A 170 -11.79 -9.91 -17.28
N PRO A 171 -11.79 -11.12 -17.88
CA PRO A 171 -10.58 -11.94 -17.99
C PRO A 171 -9.46 -11.27 -18.79
N GLY A 172 -8.20 -11.51 -18.38
CA GLY A 172 -7.00 -11.09 -19.13
C GLY A 172 -6.46 -9.68 -18.81
N ILE A 173 -7.03 -8.99 -17.82
CA ILE A 173 -6.58 -7.66 -17.38
C ILE A 173 -6.11 -7.63 -15.91
N ASP A 174 -5.80 -8.79 -15.33
CA ASP A 174 -5.30 -8.89 -13.95
C ASP A 174 -3.99 -8.11 -13.78
N GLN A 175 -3.98 -7.20 -12.82
CA GLN A 175 -2.84 -6.34 -12.49
C GLN A 175 -1.94 -6.97 -11.43
N ASN A 176 -2.41 -8.00 -10.71
CA ASN A 176 -1.57 -8.77 -9.81
C ASN A 176 -0.50 -9.51 -10.61
N GLY A 177 0.77 -9.33 -10.24
CA GLY A 177 1.89 -9.83 -11.00
C GLY A 177 2.31 -8.94 -12.17
N SER A 178 1.65 -7.80 -12.43
CA SER A 178 2.07 -6.88 -13.49
C SER A 178 3.27 -6.02 -13.06
N ALA A 179 4.15 -5.69 -14.01
CA ALA A 179 5.25 -4.76 -13.79
C ALA A 179 4.74 -3.31 -13.78
N PHE A 180 5.48 -2.42 -13.10
CA PHE A 180 5.16 -1.00 -13.14
C PHE A 180 5.60 -0.41 -14.47
N SER A 181 4.79 0.44 -15.07
CA SER A 181 5.09 1.13 -16.33
C SER A 181 4.92 2.64 -16.16
N THR A 182 5.70 3.40 -16.92
CA THR A 182 5.63 4.87 -17.00
C THR A 182 5.74 5.29 -18.47
N ARG A 183 5.45 6.56 -18.75
CA ARG A 183 5.44 7.11 -20.12
C ARG A 183 6.79 6.97 -20.86
N ASP A 184 7.87 6.76 -20.13
CA ASP A 184 9.25 6.64 -20.60
C ASP A 184 9.85 5.24 -20.35
N ARG A 185 9.06 4.31 -19.79
CA ARG A 185 9.47 2.91 -19.58
C ARG A 185 8.25 2.00 -19.58
N ASP A 186 8.03 1.35 -20.71
CA ASP A 186 6.95 0.41 -20.89
C ASP A 186 7.32 -1.00 -20.38
N ASN A 187 6.52 -1.52 -19.46
CA ASN A 187 6.56 -2.91 -18.97
C ASN A 187 5.14 -3.50 -18.89
N ASP A 188 4.15 -2.94 -19.60
CA ASP A 188 2.73 -3.30 -19.41
C ASP A 188 2.33 -4.60 -20.12
N GLY A 189 3.22 -5.13 -20.97
CA GLY A 189 3.02 -6.39 -21.68
C GLY A 189 2.03 -6.27 -22.84
N CYS A 190 1.76 -5.06 -23.30
CA CYS A 190 0.69 -4.72 -24.21
C CYS A 190 1.22 -3.74 -25.28
N SER A 191 1.83 -4.25 -26.35
CA SER A 191 2.37 -3.43 -27.44
C SER A 191 2.16 -4.09 -28.82
N PRO A 192 1.25 -3.57 -29.67
CA PRO A 192 0.30 -2.51 -29.37
C PRO A 192 -0.80 -3.01 -28.43
N CYS A 193 -1.28 -2.13 -27.57
CA CYS A 193 -2.53 -2.34 -26.86
C CYS A 193 -3.73 -2.16 -27.79
N VAL A 194 -4.44 -3.25 -28.05
CA VAL A 194 -5.63 -3.25 -28.91
C VAL A 194 -6.88 -3.32 -28.05
N PHE A 195 -7.73 -2.29 -28.15
CA PHE A 195 -9.02 -2.19 -27.49
C PHE A 195 -10.11 -1.95 -28.54
N GLY A 196 -10.69 -3.03 -29.05
CA GLY A 196 -11.58 -2.96 -30.22
C GLY A 196 -10.78 -2.49 -31.44
N ASP A 197 -11.23 -1.41 -32.08
CA ASP A 197 -10.58 -0.85 -33.27
C ASP A 197 -9.48 0.19 -32.96
N ILE A 198 -9.18 0.40 -31.67
CA ILE A 198 -8.17 1.36 -31.22
C ILE A 198 -6.89 0.60 -30.86
N ALA A 199 -5.78 0.96 -31.51
CA ALA A 199 -4.45 0.50 -31.17
C ALA A 199 -3.64 1.63 -30.51
N MET A 200 -2.97 1.34 -29.41
CA MET A 200 -2.09 2.28 -28.71
C MET A 200 -0.74 1.66 -28.39
N MET A 201 0.29 2.48 -28.24
CA MET A 201 1.65 2.00 -28.03
C MET A 201 1.92 1.57 -26.59
N SER A 202 1.28 2.20 -25.61
CA SER A 202 1.36 1.80 -24.20
C SER A 202 0.13 2.24 -23.42
N CYS A 203 -0.15 1.56 -22.31
CA CYS A 203 -1.18 1.94 -21.36
C CYS A 203 -0.86 3.24 -20.64
N SER A 204 0.41 3.51 -20.36
CA SER A 204 0.79 4.77 -19.70
C SER A 204 0.37 5.97 -20.54
N GLU A 205 0.56 5.92 -21.87
CA GLU A 205 0.15 6.98 -22.79
C GLU A 205 -1.37 7.17 -22.81
N LEU A 206 -2.14 6.08 -22.93
CA LEU A 206 -3.61 6.10 -22.84
C LEU A 206 -4.10 6.72 -21.52
N GLN A 207 -3.32 6.54 -20.46
CA GLN A 207 -3.65 6.90 -19.09
C GLN A 207 -3.04 8.24 -18.67
N GLY A 208 -2.98 9.21 -19.60
CA GLY A 208 -2.52 10.58 -19.33
C GLY A 208 -1.00 10.69 -19.11
N GLY A 209 -0.24 9.65 -19.45
CA GLY A 209 1.19 9.53 -19.14
C GLY A 209 1.48 9.28 -17.66
N SER A 210 0.51 8.74 -16.91
CA SER A 210 0.68 8.32 -15.51
C SER A 210 1.43 7.00 -15.41
N GLY A 211 2.01 6.72 -14.24
CA GLY A 211 2.67 5.46 -13.94
C GLY A 211 1.82 4.55 -13.06
N TRP A 212 1.76 3.26 -13.40
CA TRP A 212 0.98 2.26 -12.66
C TRP A 212 1.41 0.84 -13.02
N TRP A 213 0.86 -0.16 -12.31
CA TRP A 213 0.93 -1.56 -12.71
C TRP A 213 -0.11 -1.85 -13.79
N PHE A 214 0.17 -1.36 -14.99
CA PHE A 214 -0.67 -1.59 -16.15
C PHE A 214 -0.39 -3.02 -16.64
N SER A 215 -1.42 -3.85 -16.66
CA SER A 215 -1.45 -5.10 -17.44
C SER A 215 -1.82 -4.72 -18.88
N SER A 216 -2.85 -5.31 -19.47
CA SER A 216 -3.61 -4.72 -20.57
C SER A 216 -4.46 -3.53 -20.07
N CYS A 217 -3.80 -2.53 -19.51
CA CYS A 217 -4.26 -1.28 -18.86
C CYS A 217 -5.07 -1.47 -17.56
N GLY A 218 -5.68 -2.62 -17.36
CA GLY A 218 -6.28 -3.01 -16.08
C GLY A 218 -7.59 -2.29 -15.73
N SER A 219 -8.02 -2.54 -14.49
CA SER A 219 -9.25 -1.98 -13.92
C SER A 219 -9.04 -1.02 -12.75
N ALA A 220 -7.80 -0.80 -12.33
CA ALA A 220 -7.42 0.28 -11.43
C ALA A 220 -6.34 1.17 -12.06
N ASN A 221 -6.45 2.47 -11.83
CA ASN A 221 -5.36 3.44 -11.95
C ASN A 221 -5.64 4.61 -11.01
N LEU A 222 -4.95 4.66 -9.87
CA LEU A 222 -5.12 5.77 -8.92
C LEU A 222 -4.18 6.95 -9.22
N ASN A 223 -3.33 6.82 -10.23
CA ASN A 223 -2.33 7.82 -10.59
C ASN A 223 -2.71 8.64 -11.83
N GLY A 224 -3.89 8.40 -12.40
CA GLY A 224 -4.42 9.15 -13.54
C GLY A 224 -4.59 10.65 -13.29
N ASP A 225 -5.07 11.35 -14.32
CA ASP A 225 -5.44 12.76 -14.25
C ASP A 225 -6.59 12.92 -13.25
N TRP A 226 -6.49 13.94 -12.40
CA TRP A 226 -7.57 14.22 -11.46
C TRP A 226 -8.55 15.20 -12.10
N HIS A 227 -9.83 14.86 -12.11
CA HIS A 227 -10.89 15.70 -12.66
C HIS A 227 -11.82 16.20 -11.56
N PRO A 228 -12.15 17.51 -11.55
CA PRO A 228 -13.07 18.09 -10.55
C PRO A 228 -14.51 17.64 -10.76
N ARG A 229 -15.36 17.91 -9.76
CA ARG A 229 -16.82 17.72 -9.86
C ARG A 229 -17.35 18.43 -11.11
N GLY A 230 -18.13 17.71 -11.91
CA GLY A 230 -18.72 18.23 -13.15
C GLY A 230 -17.90 17.87 -14.40
N ASP A 231 -16.61 17.56 -14.23
CA ASP A 231 -15.73 17.04 -15.28
C ASP A 231 -15.27 15.61 -14.99
N ASN A 232 -15.77 14.99 -13.92
CA ASN A 232 -15.27 13.70 -13.43
C ASN A 232 -15.82 12.45 -14.17
N ILE A 233 -16.47 12.60 -15.33
CA ILE A 233 -17.08 11.51 -16.10
C ILE A 233 -16.59 11.57 -17.55
N GLY A 234 -16.29 10.41 -18.13
CA GLY A 234 -15.93 10.28 -19.55
C GLY A 234 -14.42 10.22 -19.83
N TRP A 235 -13.59 10.54 -18.84
CA TRP A 235 -12.13 10.49 -18.97
C TRP A 235 -11.58 9.11 -18.64
N SER A 236 -11.01 8.45 -19.66
CA SER A 236 -10.33 7.16 -19.49
C SER A 236 -9.03 7.27 -18.70
N SER A 237 -8.38 8.45 -18.71
CA SER A 237 -7.14 8.74 -17.99
C SER A 237 -7.34 9.14 -16.53
N GLY A 238 -8.58 9.14 -16.03
CA GLY A 238 -8.92 9.62 -14.69
C GLY A 238 -8.33 8.78 -13.55
N VAL A 239 -8.53 9.24 -12.30
CA VAL A 239 -8.27 8.42 -11.10
C VAL A 239 -9.42 7.41 -10.94
N TYR A 240 -9.22 6.12 -11.19
CA TYR A 240 -10.34 5.15 -11.21
C TYR A 240 -10.10 3.82 -10.49
N TRP A 241 -11.23 3.20 -10.14
CA TRP A 241 -11.37 1.84 -9.62
C TRP A 241 -12.65 1.24 -10.22
N LYS A 242 -12.54 0.55 -11.37
CA LYS A 242 -13.69 0.22 -12.23
C LYS A 242 -14.71 -0.71 -11.57
N SER A 243 -14.28 -1.56 -10.64
CA SER A 243 -15.18 -2.46 -9.90
C SER A 243 -16.10 -1.71 -8.93
N TRP A 244 -15.80 -0.45 -8.59
CA TRP A 244 -16.65 0.39 -7.76
C TRP A 244 -17.51 1.35 -8.57
N LYS A 245 -16.95 1.97 -9.61
CA LYS A 245 -17.62 2.93 -10.47
C LYS A 245 -17.55 2.49 -11.94
N GLY A 246 -18.72 2.28 -12.54
CA GLY A 246 -18.91 1.89 -13.94
C GLY A 246 -20.40 1.90 -14.29
N PRO A 247 -20.78 1.68 -15.57
CA PRO A 247 -19.91 1.30 -16.68
C PRO A 247 -19.17 2.47 -17.36
N ALA A 248 -19.64 3.72 -17.18
CA ALA A 248 -18.95 4.89 -17.75
C ALA A 248 -17.66 5.21 -16.98
N PRO A 249 -16.58 5.68 -17.64
CA PRO A 249 -15.38 6.16 -16.97
C PRO A 249 -15.71 7.23 -15.93
N TYR A 250 -15.21 7.06 -14.71
CA TYR A 250 -15.48 7.95 -13.57
C TYR A 250 -14.18 8.23 -12.82
N SER A 251 -13.77 9.50 -12.78
CA SER A 251 -12.66 9.97 -11.95
C SER A 251 -13.13 10.15 -10.51
N LEU A 252 -12.44 9.48 -9.59
CA LEU A 252 -12.65 9.56 -8.16
C LEU A 252 -12.23 10.93 -7.62
N ARG A 253 -12.91 11.36 -6.55
CA ARG A 253 -12.59 12.60 -5.85
C ARG A 253 -11.32 12.44 -5.03
N ALA A 254 -11.17 11.32 -4.34
CA ALA A 254 -9.99 11.06 -3.53
C ALA A 254 -9.64 9.57 -3.49
N SER A 255 -8.35 9.29 -3.34
CA SER A 255 -7.81 7.96 -3.10
C SER A 255 -6.69 8.00 -2.08
N VAL A 256 -6.56 6.96 -1.26
CA VAL A 256 -5.40 6.74 -0.40
C VAL A 256 -4.98 5.28 -0.51
N MET A 257 -3.72 5.02 -0.85
CA MET A 257 -3.11 3.71 -0.67
C MET A 257 -2.24 3.74 0.58
N LYS A 258 -2.45 2.81 1.50
CA LYS A 258 -1.66 2.71 2.73
C LYS A 258 -1.42 1.27 3.13
N VAL A 259 -0.27 1.01 3.75
CA VAL A 259 0.13 -0.32 4.20
C VAL A 259 0.32 -0.38 5.70
N LYS A 260 0.01 -1.53 6.27
CA LYS A 260 0.23 -1.81 7.69
C LYS A 260 0.90 -3.16 7.81
N ARG A 261 1.94 -3.23 8.62
CA ARG A 261 2.64 -4.49 8.89
C ARG A 261 1.67 -5.46 9.55
N CYS A 262 1.64 -6.71 9.07
CA CYS A 262 0.91 -7.79 9.70
C CYS A 262 1.74 -8.30 10.88
N ASP A 263 1.13 -8.43 12.06
CA ASP A 263 1.81 -9.00 13.21
C ASP A 263 2.01 -10.51 12.98
N SER A 264 3.20 -11.03 13.30
CA SER A 264 3.46 -12.47 13.27
C SER A 264 2.67 -13.24 14.34
N SER A 265 2.01 -12.55 15.27
CA SER A 265 1.22 -13.10 16.37
C SER A 265 -0.29 -13.13 16.12
N SER A 266 -0.77 -12.72 14.94
CA SER A 266 -2.19 -12.75 14.59
C SER A 266 -2.50 -13.70 13.43
N ALA A 267 -1.72 -14.78 13.29
CA ALA A 267 -2.22 -15.93 12.55
C ALA A 267 -3.37 -16.53 13.37
N PRO A 268 -4.56 -16.79 12.79
CA PRO A 268 -5.55 -17.62 13.47
C PRO A 268 -4.89 -18.96 13.78
N ASP A 269 -4.91 -19.33 15.06
CA ASP A 269 -4.43 -20.60 15.59
C ASP A 269 -4.98 -21.72 14.69
N GLN A 270 -4.11 -22.31 13.86
CA GLN A 270 -4.50 -23.51 13.14
C GLN A 270 -4.64 -24.59 14.21
N PRO A 271 -5.82 -25.22 14.38
CA PRO A 271 -5.95 -26.29 15.33
C PRO A 271 -4.94 -27.38 14.97
N ALA A 272 -4.11 -27.73 15.95
CA ALA A 272 -3.14 -28.81 15.83
C ALA A 272 -3.83 -30.05 15.24
N PRO A 273 -3.18 -30.78 14.31
CA PRO A 273 -3.73 -32.05 13.82
C PRO A 273 -3.97 -32.96 15.02
N SER A 274 -5.24 -33.18 15.33
CA SER A 274 -5.66 -34.12 16.35
C SER A 274 -5.03 -35.47 16.06
N GLU A 275 -4.39 -36.02 17.10
CA GLU A 275 -3.78 -37.33 17.20
C GLU A 275 -4.42 -38.38 16.28
N LEU A 276 -3.69 -38.75 15.21
CA LEU A 276 -3.86 -40.05 14.57
C LEU A 276 -3.43 -41.11 15.58
N ARG A 277 -4.39 -41.52 16.43
CA ARG A 277 -4.23 -42.66 17.32
C ARG A 277 -3.88 -43.89 16.47
N ARG A 278 -2.73 -44.46 16.81
CA ARG A 278 -2.31 -45.81 16.46
C ARG A 278 -3.48 -46.78 16.63
N PHE A 279 -3.86 -47.44 15.55
CA PHE A 279 -4.27 -48.84 15.61
C PHE A 279 -3.38 -49.64 14.68
N SER A 280 -2.34 -50.19 15.28
CA SER A 280 -1.55 -51.28 14.72
C SER A 280 -2.40 -52.56 14.70
N GLY A 281 -2.64 -53.06 13.49
CA GLY A 281 -2.56 -54.48 13.15
C GLY A 281 -3.65 -55.43 13.63
N ILE A 282 -4.52 -55.86 12.71
CA ILE A 282 -4.92 -57.28 12.58
C ILE A 282 -4.94 -57.61 11.07
N ARG A 283 -4.12 -58.59 10.65
CA ARG A 283 -4.24 -59.30 9.36
C ARG A 283 -5.21 -60.46 9.55
N LEU A 284 -6.14 -60.67 8.62
CA LEU A 284 -6.71 -61.95 8.17
C LEU A 284 -7.32 -61.68 6.77
N SER A 285 -6.66 -62.10 5.69
CA SER A 285 -6.86 -63.34 4.92
C SER A 285 -8.01 -63.29 3.90
N GLN A 286 -7.70 -63.84 2.72
CA GLN A 286 -8.46 -63.89 1.46
C GLN A 286 -9.94 -64.28 1.59
N GLY A 287 -10.78 -63.72 0.71
CA GLY A 287 -12.16 -64.17 0.51
C GLY A 287 -12.80 -63.54 -0.72
N ARG A 288 -13.13 -64.39 -1.69
CA ARG A 288 -13.76 -64.17 -3.00
C ARG A 288 -15.10 -63.39 -3.00
N SER A 289 -15.30 -62.71 -4.14
CA SER A 289 -16.50 -62.73 -5.01
C SER A 289 -17.51 -61.56 -5.01
N HIS A 290 -17.94 -61.28 -6.25
CA HIS A 290 -19.13 -60.55 -6.73
C HIS A 290 -19.33 -59.10 -6.28
N GLU A 291 -19.89 -58.16 -7.03
CA GLU A 291 -20.29 -57.95 -8.42
C GLU A 291 -20.93 -56.54 -8.43
N SER A 292 -21.05 -55.91 -9.60
CA SER A 292 -21.89 -54.74 -9.90
C SER A 292 -21.23 -53.35 -9.94
N LEU A 293 -20.65 -53.08 -11.10
CA LEU A 293 -20.63 -51.76 -11.73
C LEU A 293 -22.07 -51.24 -11.93
N LYS A 294 -22.34 -50.00 -11.52
CA LYS A 294 -23.37 -49.17 -12.17
C LYS A 294 -22.78 -47.81 -12.53
N LEU A 295 -22.51 -47.69 -13.84
CA LEU A 295 -22.36 -46.44 -14.58
C LEU A 295 -23.62 -45.59 -14.41
N ILE A 296 -23.46 -44.30 -14.07
CA ILE A 296 -24.47 -43.28 -14.35
C ILE A 296 -24.08 -42.63 -15.68
N ARG A 297 -24.88 -42.94 -16.72
CA ARG A 297 -24.92 -42.19 -17.99
C ARG A 297 -25.72 -40.91 -17.78
N PHE A 298 -25.17 -39.77 -18.20
CA PHE A 298 -25.98 -38.62 -18.63
C PHE A 298 -26.21 -38.77 -20.14
N GLN A 299 -27.49 -38.79 -20.55
CA GLN A 299 -27.88 -38.60 -21.95
C GLN A 299 -28.39 -37.17 -22.15
N LYS A 300 -27.93 -36.60 -23.27
CA LYS A 300 -28.48 -35.53 -24.14
C LYS A 300 -29.30 -34.41 -23.52
#